data_AF-A0A7V5HHP0-F1
#
_entry.id   AF-A0A7V5HHP0-F1
#
_cell.length_a   1.000
_cell.length_b   1.000
_cell.length_c   1.000
_cell.angle_alpha   90.00
_cell.angle_beta   90.00
_cell.angle_gamma   90.00
#
_symmetry.space_group_name_H-M   'P 1'
#
loop_
_entity.id
_entity.type
_entity.pdbx_description
1 polymer ?
#
loop_
_entity_poly.entity_id
_entity_poly.type
_entity_poly.pdbx_seq_one_letter_code
_entity_poly.pdbx_strand_id
1 'polypeptide(L)'
;MKPTQRPKLEILSPELAHQIIDEAFLLLERQGVFVENEEALELLRSGGAQVQSNGRQVCFPRRLVEESLHQAPAEIILYDQSGSRA
;
A
#
# COMPACT_ATOMS: atom_id res chain seq x y z
N MET A 1 14.29 -34.21 -7.31
CA MET A 1 13.12 -33.47 -7.86
C MET A 1 13.63 -32.25 -8.59
N LYS A 2 13.19 -31.99 -9.83
CA LYS A 2 13.54 -30.74 -10.52
C LYS A 2 12.79 -29.58 -9.84
N PRO A 3 13.42 -28.42 -9.61
CA PRO A 3 12.74 -27.26 -9.05
C PRO A 3 11.61 -26.81 -9.99
N THR A 4 10.43 -26.56 -9.45
CA THR A 4 9.29 -26.03 -10.20
C THR A 4 9.62 -24.63 -10.68
N GLN A 5 9.79 -24.44 -11.99
CA GLN A 5 9.94 -23.10 -12.57
C GLN A 5 8.58 -22.41 -12.54
N ARG A 6 8.54 -21.22 -11.92
CA ARG A 6 7.36 -20.34 -11.88
C ARG A 6 7.64 -19.12 -12.77
N PRO A 7 7.42 -19.21 -14.08
CA PRO A 7 7.64 -18.08 -14.97
C PRO A 7 6.71 -16.92 -14.57
N LYS A 8 7.23 -15.70 -14.61
CA LYS A 8 6.42 -14.49 -14.43
C LYS A 8 5.65 -14.23 -15.72
N LEU A 9 4.32 -14.18 -15.63
CA LEU A 9 3.48 -13.80 -16.75
C LEU A 9 3.10 -12.32 -16.62
N GLU A 10 3.53 -11.51 -17.58
CA GLU A 10 3.19 -10.08 -17.64
C GLU A 10 2.17 -9.88 -18.77
N ILE A 11 0.90 -9.66 -18.39
CA ILE A 11 -0.23 -9.53 -19.33
C ILE A 11 -0.50 -8.06 -19.65
N LEU A 12 -0.21 -7.16 -18.71
CA LEU A 12 -0.40 -5.73 -18.88
C LEU A 12 0.82 -5.12 -19.57
N SER A 13 0.58 -4.19 -20.49
CA SER A 13 1.68 -3.38 -21.01
C SER A 13 2.23 -2.48 -19.90
N PRO A 14 3.52 -2.10 -19.95
CA PRO A 14 4.10 -1.18 -18.98
C PRO A 14 3.34 0.15 -18.89
N GLU A 15 2.86 0.66 -20.02
CA GLU A 15 2.11 1.91 -20.10
C GLU A 15 0.76 1.80 -19.38
N LEU A 16 0.04 0.69 -19.60
CA LEU A 16 -1.24 0.44 -18.93
C LEU A 16 -1.04 0.26 -17.42
N ALA A 17 0.02 -0.43 -17.00
CA ALA A 17 0.34 -0.58 -15.58
C ALA A 17 0.60 0.78 -14.91
N HIS A 18 1.38 1.66 -15.55
CA HIS A 18 1.61 3.01 -15.02
C HIS A 18 0.32 3.83 -14.95
N GLN A 19 -0.53 3.75 -15.97
CA GLN A 19 -1.82 4.44 -15.95
C GLN A 19 -2.70 3.99 -14.76
N ILE A 20 -2.81 2.69 -14.53
CA ILE A 20 -3.57 2.15 -13.39
C ILE A 20 -3.01 2.68 -12.06
N ILE A 21 -1.69 2.72 -11.92
CA ILE A 21 -1.02 3.21 -10.71
C ILE A 21 -1.30 4.72 -10.50
N ASP A 22 -1.23 5.52 -11.56
CA ASP A 22 -1.52 6.95 -11.49
C ASP A 22 -2.99 7.23 -11.13
N GLU A 23 -3.92 6.47 -11.69
CA GLU A 23 -5.34 6.54 -11.34
C GLU A 23 -5.59 6.11 -9.89
N ALA A 24 -4.87 5.10 -9.39
CA ALA A 24 -4.95 4.67 -8.00
C ALA A 24 -4.46 5.78 -7.03
N PHE A 25 -3.36 6.47 -7.36
CA PHE A 25 -2.91 7.62 -6.58
C PHE A 25 -3.97 8.74 -6.57
N LEU A 26 -4.56 9.05 -7.72
CA LEU A 26 -5.61 10.06 -7.83
C LEU A 26 -6.84 9.70 -6.98
N LEU A 27 -7.23 8.42 -6.98
CA LEU A 27 -8.34 7.92 -6.17
C LEU A 27 -8.03 8.07 -4.68
N LEU A 28 -6.86 7.64 -4.22
CA LEU A 28 -6.45 7.77 -2.83
C LEU A 28 -6.36 9.23 -2.36
N GLU A 29 -5.95 10.14 -3.24
CA GLU A 29 -5.83 11.56 -2.93
C GLU A 29 -7.19 12.28 -2.91
N ARG A 30 -8.07 12.01 -3.88
CA ARG A 30 -9.33 12.75 -4.03
C ARG A 30 -10.50 12.09 -3.30
N GLN A 31 -10.60 10.77 -3.38
CA GLN A 31 -11.68 10.00 -2.77
C GLN A 31 -11.25 9.40 -1.43
N GLY A 32 -10.01 8.95 -1.31
CA GLY A 32 -9.52 8.34 -0.08
C GLY A 32 -10.22 7.02 0.27
N VAL A 33 -10.12 6.63 1.54
CA VAL A 33 -10.73 5.41 2.08
C VAL A 33 -11.52 5.72 3.34
N PHE A 34 -12.52 4.88 3.65
CA PHE A 34 -13.29 4.98 4.87
C PHE A 34 -12.61 4.18 5.99
N VAL A 35 -12.42 4.80 7.16
CA VAL A 35 -11.79 4.19 8.34
C VAL A 35 -12.68 4.47 9.55
N GLU A 36 -13.11 3.39 10.23
CA GLU A 36 -14.00 3.48 11.40
C GLU A 36 -13.26 3.49 12.74
N ASN A 37 -12.00 3.05 12.76
CA ASN A 37 -11.23 2.96 13.98
C ASN A 37 -10.62 4.34 14.32
N GLU A 38 -11.00 4.90 15.46
CA GLU A 38 -10.55 6.23 15.92
C GLU A 38 -9.02 6.29 16.13
N GLU A 39 -8.41 5.25 16.71
CA GLU A 39 -6.95 5.17 16.90
C GLU A 39 -6.23 5.17 15.53
N ALA A 40 -6.76 4.44 14.56
CA ALA A 40 -6.22 4.44 13.20
C ALA A 40 -6.36 5.83 12.53
N LEU A 41 -7.46 6.54 12.75
CA LEU A 41 -7.65 7.91 12.24
C LEU A 41 -6.60 8.87 12.84
N GLU A 42 -6.30 8.75 14.13
CA GLU A 42 -5.25 9.53 14.79
C GLU A 42 -3.86 9.21 14.25
N LEU A 43 -3.53 7.93 14.07
CA LEU A 43 -2.27 7.49 13.49
C LEU A 43 -2.12 7.99 12.05
N LEU A 44 -3.16 7.87 11.22
CA LEU A 44 -3.16 8.34 9.84
C LEU A 44 -2.99 9.86 9.77
N ARG A 45 -3.70 10.60 10.63
CA ARG A 45 -3.57 12.07 10.71
C ARG A 45 -2.16 12.49 11.13
N SER A 46 -1.58 11.83 12.14
CA SER A 46 -0.21 12.13 12.59
C SER A 46 0.84 11.74 11.54
N GLY A 47 0.57 10.71 10.74
CA GLY A 47 1.36 10.32 9.57
C GLY A 47 1.20 11.22 8.34
N GLY A 48 0.40 12.29 8.41
CA GLY A 48 0.24 13.26 7.32
C GLY A 48 -0.90 12.97 6.34
N ALA A 49 -1.74 11.95 6.60
CA ALA A 49 -2.96 11.75 5.84
C ALA A 49 -4.04 12.79 6.23
N GLN A 50 -4.93 13.10 5.30
CA GLN A 50 -5.97 14.11 5.48
C GLN A 50 -7.28 13.44 5.88
N VAL A 51 -7.65 13.54 7.17
CA VAL A 51 -8.96 13.10 7.65
C VAL A 51 -9.99 14.20 7.35
N GLN A 52 -11.00 13.87 6.57
CA GLN A 52 -12.06 14.78 6.15
C GLN A 52 -12.98 15.17 7.32
N SER A 53 -13.71 16.28 7.15
CA SER A 53 -14.61 16.85 8.16
C SER A 53 -15.78 15.96 8.56
N ASN A 54 -16.15 14.98 7.72
CA ASN A 54 -17.12 13.93 8.05
C ASN A 54 -16.57 12.90 9.06
N GLY A 55 -15.30 13.03 9.45
CA GLY A 55 -14.65 12.30 10.54
C GLY A 55 -14.18 10.89 10.20
N ARG A 56 -14.54 10.32 9.04
CA ARG A 56 -14.27 8.90 8.75
C ARG A 56 -13.70 8.62 7.36
N GLN A 57 -13.56 9.64 6.54
CA GLN A 57 -12.93 9.52 5.23
C GLN A 57 -11.50 10.07 5.29
N VAL A 58 -10.53 9.27 4.89
CA VAL A 58 -9.11 9.61 4.91
C VAL A 58 -8.58 9.67 3.49
N CYS A 59 -8.11 10.84 3.08
CA CYS A 59 -7.41 11.04 1.82
C CYS A 59 -5.90 10.95 2.02
N PHE A 60 -5.20 10.37 1.05
CA PHE A 60 -3.76 10.16 1.09
C PHE A 60 -3.09 10.99 -0.01
N PRO A 61 -2.33 12.04 0.33
CA PRO A 61 -1.54 12.76 -0.65
C PRO A 61 -0.59 11.80 -1.37
N ARG A 62 -0.42 11.96 -2.69
CA ARG A 62 0.44 11.06 -3.49
C ARG A 62 1.83 10.88 -2.88
N ARG A 63 2.44 11.99 -2.47
CA ARG A 63 3.77 12.02 -1.85
C ARG A 63 3.85 11.14 -0.60
N LEU A 64 2.81 11.15 0.24
CA LEU A 64 2.77 10.32 1.45
C LEU A 64 2.80 8.83 1.08
N VAL A 65 2.01 8.44 0.09
CA VAL A 65 1.94 7.04 -0.37
C VAL A 65 3.28 6.61 -0.98
N GLU A 66 3.88 7.44 -1.82
CA GLU A 66 5.20 7.18 -2.43
C GLU A 66 6.29 7.04 -1.35
N GLU A 67 6.36 7.96 -0.39
CA GLU A 67 7.32 7.90 0.72
C GLU A 67 7.10 6.66 1.61
N SER A 68 5.85 6.25 1.80
CA SER A 68 5.49 5.04 2.57
C SER A 68 5.93 3.77 1.84
N LEU A 69 5.68 3.69 0.53
CA LEU A 69 6.11 2.56 -0.30
C LEU A 69 7.63 2.44 -0.37
N HIS A 70 8.35 3.58 -0.46
CA HIS A 70 9.81 3.58 -0.47
C HIS A 70 10.43 3.06 0.85
N GLN A 71 9.77 3.30 1.99
CA GLN A 71 10.22 2.82 3.30
C GLN A 71 9.91 1.33 3.52
N ALA A 72 8.99 0.76 2.76
CA ALA A 72 8.62 -0.65 2.88
C ALA A 72 9.75 -1.56 2.35
N PRO A 73 10.17 -2.59 3.11
CA PRO A 73 11.18 -3.53 2.65
C PRO A 73 10.65 -4.39 1.49
N ALA A 74 11.51 -4.69 0.51
CA ALA A 74 11.16 -5.54 -0.63
C ALA A 74 10.91 -7.01 -0.25
N GLU A 75 11.49 -7.46 0.87
CA GLU A 75 11.36 -8.82 1.39
C GLU A 75 11.35 -8.79 2.91
N ILE A 76 10.50 -9.63 3.50
CA ILE A 76 10.45 -9.87 4.95
C ILE A 76 10.60 -11.38 5.14
N ILE A 77 11.57 -11.79 5.97
CA ILE A 77 11.79 -13.20 6.31
C ILE A 77 10.96 -13.52 7.57
N LEU A 78 10.02 -14.44 7.43
CA LEU A 78 9.21 -14.92 8.55
C LEU A 78 9.89 -16.12 9.22
N TYR A 79 9.89 -16.09 10.54
CA TYR A 79 10.44 -17.16 11.39
C TYR A 79 9.32 -17.76 12.22
N ASP A 80 9.39 -19.08 12.42
CA ASP A 80 8.50 -19.78 13.34
C ASP A 80 8.90 -19.60 14.81
N GLN A 81 8.11 -20.15 15.72
CA GLN A 81 8.37 -20.08 17.17
C GLN A 81 9.69 -20.74 17.61
N SER A 82 10.29 -21.61 16.78
CA SER A 82 11.57 -22.27 17.03
C SER A 82 12.77 -21.49 16.49
N GLY A 83 12.52 -20.37 15.78
CA GLY A 83 13.54 -19.58 15.11
C GLY A 83 13.97 -20.14 13.75
N SER A 84 13.20 -21.07 13.19
CA SER A 84 13.43 -21.62 11.84
C SER A 84 12.67 -20.78 10.81
N ARG A 85 13.18 -20.72 9.57
CA ARG A 85 12.44 -20.07 8.47
C ARG A 85 11.15 -20.84 8.21
N ALA A 86 10.01 -20.15 8.25
CA ALA A 86 8.69 -20.72 7.96
C ALA A 86 8.53 -21.05 6.46
#